data_AF-A0A4S2KW99-F1
#
_entry.id   AF-A0A4S2KW99-F1
#
_cell.length_a   1.000
_cell.length_b   1.000
_cell.length_c   1.000
_cell.angle_alpha   90.00
_cell.angle_beta   90.00
_cell.angle_gamma   90.00
#
_symmetry.space_group_name_H-M   'P 1'
#
loop_
_entity.id
_entity.type
_entity.pdbx_description
1 polymer ?
#
loop_
_entity_poly.entity_id
_entity_poly.type
_entity_poly.pdbx_seq_one_letter_code
_entity_poly.pdbx_strand_id
1 'polypeptide(L)'
;MDNSRVEICVHEGKLIGIVEKGVYGDYYTAFRGIPYAKPPIGELRFKERKQFSFIFTPSLDHESSNPFFPEDPETFMCREVKVPFLLGFTSCEGSILICSDFNGHISKEDLEAVNSDFKKTILPRCLSTLSKISITIEELKSLYFGDKAVSEETLINYVNFISDEFVCRSIMEVVDIQTKLNNNDNKATYLYQFSYESENNPLRKIVKVQTPESVTHSEELAYLFHPYMIRNLGLSAPAVDSEDYKMINCLTQMWTDFAKTGNPTPTTNLWLSVTDSESGKYNYLNIDTNSQIKVFRKGEERWDWEKKKNKLRR
;
A
#
# COMPACT_ATOMS: atom_id res chain seq x y z
N MET A 1 13.16 47.66 -8.88
CA MET A 1 11.76 47.63 -8.41
C MET A 1 11.17 46.34 -8.94
N ASP A 2 11.20 45.29 -8.13
CA ASP A 2 10.71 43.96 -8.51
C ASP A 2 9.29 43.80 -7.94
N ASN A 3 8.29 44.05 -8.79
CA ASN A 3 6.89 44.23 -8.43
C ASN A 3 6.13 42.89 -8.48
N SER A 4 6.71 41.85 -7.88
CA SER A 4 6.18 40.48 -7.91
C SER A 4 5.61 40.01 -6.56
N ARG A 5 5.38 40.91 -5.59
CA ARG A 5 4.79 40.56 -4.28
C ARG A 5 3.27 40.54 -4.36
N VAL A 6 2.67 39.44 -3.89
CA VAL A 6 1.22 39.28 -3.76
C VAL A 6 0.87 39.23 -2.29
N GLU A 7 -0.21 39.90 -1.93
CA GLU A 7 -0.71 39.97 -0.57
C GLU A 7 -2.12 39.39 -0.52
N ILE A 8 -2.33 38.41 0.35
CA ILE A 8 -3.62 37.73 0.53
C ILE A 8 -4.00 37.80 2.00
N CYS A 9 -5.23 38.25 2.29
CA CYS A 9 -5.78 38.21 3.64
C CYS A 9 -6.58 36.92 3.83
N VAL A 10 -6.22 36.15 4.85
CA VAL A 10 -6.96 34.97 5.33
C VAL A 10 -7.44 35.23 6.76
N HIS A 11 -8.29 34.37 7.31
CA HIS A 11 -8.84 34.52 8.66
C HIS A 11 -7.73 34.62 9.73
N GLU A 12 -6.61 33.91 9.55
CA GLU A 12 -5.46 33.88 10.46
C GLU A 12 -4.51 35.08 10.31
N GLY A 13 -4.72 35.94 9.30
CA GLY A 13 -3.92 37.14 9.07
C GLY A 13 -3.50 37.34 7.61
N LYS A 14 -2.46 38.15 7.42
CA LYS A 14 -2.00 38.57 6.09
C LYS A 14 -0.83 37.71 5.63
N LEU A 15 -0.97 37.08 4.47
CA LEU A 15 0.06 36.29 3.80
C LEU A 15 0.72 37.14 2.72
N ILE A 16 2.05 37.10 2.69
CA ILE A 16 2.85 37.75 1.65
C ILE A 16 3.53 36.65 0.85
N GLY A 17 3.22 36.58 -0.43
CA GLY A 17 3.79 35.65 -1.40
C GLY A 17 4.50 36.39 -2.52
N ILE A 18 5.02 35.61 -3.47
CA ILE A 18 5.63 36.11 -4.70
C ILE A 18 4.99 35.43 -5.91
N VAL A 19 4.83 36.14 -7.03
CA VAL A 19 4.44 35.53 -8.31
C VAL A 19 5.67 34.93 -8.94
N GLU A 20 5.63 33.64 -9.25
CA GLU A 20 6.68 32.93 -9.96
C GLU A 20 6.16 32.34 -11.26
N LYS A 21 7.07 32.16 -12.22
CA LYS A 21 6.78 31.51 -13.49
C LYS A 21 7.01 30.01 -13.36
N GLY A 22 5.98 29.22 -13.59
CA GLY A 22 6.02 27.78 -13.69
C GLY A 22 6.78 27.30 -14.93
N VAL A 23 7.15 26.02 -14.91
CA VAL A 23 7.97 25.37 -15.96
C VAL A 23 7.28 25.41 -17.33
N TYR A 24 5.94 25.44 -17.35
CA TYR A 24 5.12 25.50 -18.57
C TYR A 24 4.79 26.92 -19.03
N GLY A 25 5.33 27.94 -18.35
CA GLY A 25 5.15 29.34 -18.73
C GLY A 25 4.04 30.08 -18.00
N ASP A 26 3.19 29.35 -17.27
CA ASP A 26 2.15 29.93 -16.41
C ASP A 26 2.74 30.64 -15.18
N TYR A 27 1.95 31.48 -14.52
CA TYR A 27 2.36 32.14 -13.29
C TYR A 27 1.56 31.61 -12.11
N TYR A 28 2.24 31.30 -11.00
CA TYR A 28 1.62 30.88 -9.75
C TYR A 28 2.12 31.75 -8.59
N THR A 29 1.30 31.90 -7.55
CA THR A 29 1.73 32.61 -6.34
C THR A 29 2.41 31.62 -5.40
N ALA A 30 3.69 31.81 -5.14
CA ALA A 30 4.48 31.03 -4.20
C ALA A 30 4.51 31.70 -2.82
N PHE A 31 4.02 31.00 -1.80
CA PHE A 31 4.18 31.40 -0.41
C PHE A 31 5.29 30.57 0.23
N ARG A 32 6.55 30.95 -0.05
CA ARG A 32 7.76 30.23 0.42
C ARG A 32 8.01 30.37 1.93
N GLY A 33 7.24 31.23 2.57
CA GLY A 33 7.27 31.47 4.01
C GLY A 33 5.89 31.90 4.47
N ILE A 34 4.88 31.03 4.32
CA ILE A 34 3.71 31.14 5.19
C ILE A 34 4.28 31.09 6.61
N PRO A 35 4.04 32.11 7.47
CA PRO A 35 4.46 32.06 8.86
C PRO A 35 3.65 30.95 9.55
N TYR A 36 4.06 29.70 9.37
CA TYR A 36 3.34 28.56 9.87
C TYR A 36 3.66 28.40 11.34
N ALA A 37 2.58 28.50 12.12
CA ALA A 37 2.44 27.99 13.48
C ALA A 37 3.47 28.55 14.49
N LYS A 38 3.19 28.36 15.79
CA LYS A 38 4.30 28.37 16.75
C LYS A 38 5.33 27.37 16.21
N PRO A 39 6.62 27.76 16.05
CA PRO A 39 7.63 26.78 15.71
C PRO A 39 7.49 25.63 16.70
N PRO A 40 7.58 24.36 16.28
CA PRO A 40 7.65 23.27 17.23
C PRO A 40 8.83 23.56 18.16
N ILE A 41 8.51 23.86 19.41
CA ILE A 41 9.43 24.22 20.48
C ILE A 41 9.34 23.13 21.54
N GLY A 42 10.48 22.76 22.11
CA GLY A 42 10.59 21.64 23.05
C GLY A 42 11.32 20.43 22.47
N GLU A 43 11.42 19.39 23.29
CA GLU A 43 12.28 18.22 23.06
C GLU A 43 11.99 17.45 21.77
N LEU A 44 10.77 17.57 21.23
CA LEU A 44 10.33 16.85 20.04
C LEU A 44 10.64 17.58 18.73
N ARG A 45 11.16 18.82 18.77
CA ARG A 45 11.42 19.65 17.57
C ARG A 45 12.32 18.96 16.53
N PHE A 46 13.34 18.25 17.00
CA PHE A 46 14.33 17.56 16.16
C PHE A 46 14.23 16.05 16.23
N LYS A 47 13.16 15.52 16.86
CA LYS A 47 12.98 14.08 16.99
C LYS A 47 12.35 13.56 15.71
N GLU A 48 13.00 12.57 15.10
CA GLU A 48 12.46 11.91 13.92
C GLU A 48 11.08 11.30 14.22
N ARG A 49 10.17 11.43 13.26
CA ARG A 49 8.90 10.71 13.32
C ARG A 49 9.20 9.24 13.08
N LYS A 50 8.90 8.42 14.09
CA LYS A 50 8.95 6.96 13.99
C LYS A 50 7.74 6.35 13.27
N GLN A 51 6.82 7.17 12.78
CA GLN A 51 5.64 6.75 12.02
C GLN A 51 5.89 7.02 10.53
N PHE A 52 5.72 6.00 9.69
CA PHE A 52 5.77 6.10 8.23
C PHE A 52 4.52 6.85 7.71
N SER A 53 4.52 8.18 7.83
CA SER A 53 3.43 9.04 7.36
C SER A 53 3.92 9.92 6.22
N PHE A 54 3.22 9.85 5.08
CA PHE A 54 3.36 10.87 4.04
C PHE A 54 2.76 12.19 4.54
N ILE A 55 3.53 13.27 4.49
CA ILE A 55 3.10 14.59 4.98
C ILE A 55 2.13 15.24 3.98
N PHE A 56 2.36 15.00 2.69
CA PHE A 56 1.53 15.47 1.60
C PHE A 56 0.85 14.27 0.96
N THR A 57 -0.48 14.26 1.01
CA THR A 57 -1.32 13.19 0.46
C THR A 57 -2.49 13.83 -0.30
N PRO A 58 -3.14 13.08 -1.19
CA PRO A 58 -4.42 13.52 -1.74
C PRO A 58 -5.37 13.96 -0.63
N SER A 59 -5.97 15.14 -0.79
CA SER A 59 -6.86 15.74 0.21
C SER A 59 -7.99 16.49 -0.47
N LEU A 60 -9.02 16.82 0.31
CA LEU A 60 -10.20 17.56 -0.12
C LEU A 60 -9.79 18.88 -0.80
N ASP A 61 -10.23 19.10 -2.04
CA ASP A 61 -9.87 20.26 -2.86
C ASP A 61 -11.08 21.04 -3.40
N HIS A 62 -12.21 20.98 -2.72
CA HIS A 62 -13.48 21.63 -3.09
C HIS A 62 -13.39 23.15 -3.36
N GLU A 63 -12.38 23.84 -2.84
CA GLU A 63 -12.10 25.25 -3.09
C GLU A 63 -11.39 25.51 -4.44
N SER A 64 -10.90 24.46 -5.10
CA SER A 64 -10.31 24.55 -6.43
C SER A 64 -11.38 24.92 -7.47
N SER A 65 -11.01 25.73 -8.46
CA SER A 65 -11.88 26.00 -9.62
C SER A 65 -12.10 24.77 -10.51
N ASN A 66 -11.26 23.74 -10.36
CA ASN A 66 -11.38 22.44 -11.01
C ASN A 66 -10.99 21.34 -10.00
N PRO A 67 -11.90 20.96 -9.09
CA PRO A 67 -11.60 20.02 -8.00
C PRO A 67 -11.52 18.58 -8.50
N PHE A 68 -10.52 17.83 -8.03
CA PHE A 68 -10.38 16.40 -8.26
C PHE A 68 -11.03 15.58 -7.13
N PHE A 69 -10.86 16.00 -5.88
CA PHE A 69 -11.49 15.45 -4.68
C PHE A 69 -12.43 16.50 -4.03
N PRO A 70 -13.58 16.82 -4.65
CA PRO A 70 -14.52 17.80 -4.10
C PRO A 70 -15.24 17.32 -2.81
N GLU A 71 -15.13 16.04 -2.48
CA GLU A 71 -15.67 15.41 -1.27
C GLU A 71 -14.58 14.60 -0.58
N ASP A 72 -14.84 14.15 0.64
CA ASP A 72 -13.90 13.29 1.37
C ASP A 72 -13.62 11.99 0.58
N PRO A 73 -12.34 11.58 0.40
CA PRO A 73 -11.99 10.33 -0.28
C PRO A 73 -12.69 9.08 0.24
N GLU A 74 -13.04 9.01 1.54
CA GLU A 74 -13.83 7.91 2.10
C GLU A 74 -15.22 7.80 1.44
N THR A 75 -15.81 8.94 1.06
CA THR A 75 -17.10 8.97 0.33
C THR A 75 -16.95 8.44 -1.09
N PHE A 76 -15.85 8.77 -1.77
CA PHE A 76 -15.58 8.26 -3.12
C PHE A 76 -15.33 6.76 -3.14
N MET A 77 -14.61 6.22 -2.15
CA MET A 77 -14.34 4.79 -2.06
C MET A 77 -15.61 3.94 -1.97
N CYS A 78 -16.70 4.49 -1.44
CA CYS A 78 -17.98 3.80 -1.30
C CYS A 78 -18.83 3.80 -2.58
N ARG A 79 -18.33 4.36 -3.69
CA ARG A 79 -19.05 4.42 -4.97
C ARG A 79 -18.70 3.21 -5.84
N GLU A 80 -19.69 2.75 -6.60
CA GLU A 80 -19.52 1.65 -7.55
C GLU A 80 -18.63 2.12 -8.70
N VAL A 81 -17.61 1.32 -9.03
CA VAL A 81 -16.80 1.51 -10.23
C VAL A 81 -17.35 0.64 -11.35
N LYS A 82 -17.74 1.27 -12.46
CA LYS A 82 -18.46 0.61 -13.57
C LYS A 82 -17.56 -0.09 -14.60
N VAL A 83 -16.36 -0.50 -14.22
CA VAL A 83 -15.40 -1.21 -15.09
C VAL A 83 -14.82 -2.42 -14.36
N PRO A 84 -14.34 -3.47 -15.06
CA PRO A 84 -13.65 -4.58 -14.43
C PRO A 84 -12.46 -4.11 -13.60
N PHE A 85 -12.22 -4.77 -12.47
CA PHE A 85 -11.13 -4.46 -11.54
C PHE A 85 -10.13 -5.61 -11.49
N LEU A 86 -8.83 -5.28 -11.51
CA LEU A 86 -7.76 -6.22 -11.22
C LEU A 86 -6.93 -5.63 -10.08
N LEU A 87 -6.97 -6.33 -8.95
CA LEU A 87 -6.30 -5.94 -7.71
C LEU A 87 -5.35 -7.05 -7.28
N GLY A 88 -4.29 -6.67 -6.59
CA GLY A 88 -3.44 -7.65 -5.93
C GLY A 88 -2.35 -7.02 -5.11
N PHE A 89 -1.64 -7.89 -4.42
CA PHE A 89 -0.54 -7.55 -3.51
C PHE A 89 0.50 -8.66 -3.53
N THR A 90 1.71 -8.36 -3.08
CA THR A 90 2.77 -9.36 -2.91
C THR A 90 2.62 -10.12 -1.60
N SER A 91 3.31 -11.24 -1.45
CA SER A 91 3.21 -12.05 -0.23
C SER A 91 3.83 -11.38 1.02
N CYS A 92 4.65 -10.33 0.86
CA CYS A 92 5.43 -9.68 1.93
C CYS A 92 5.50 -8.15 1.82
N GLU A 93 4.40 -7.47 1.51
CA GLU A 93 4.36 -6.02 1.23
C GLU A 93 5.16 -5.14 2.19
N GLY A 94 4.98 -5.32 3.50
CA GLY A 94 5.59 -4.48 4.53
C GLY A 94 7.10 -4.60 4.65
N SER A 95 7.73 -5.61 4.05
CA SER A 95 9.17 -5.84 4.18
C SER A 95 10.00 -4.73 3.54
N ILE A 96 9.48 -4.04 2.52
CA ILE A 96 10.18 -2.91 1.89
C ILE A 96 10.44 -1.77 2.90
N LEU A 97 9.53 -1.56 3.85
CA LEU A 97 9.58 -0.39 4.74
C LEU A 97 10.56 -0.55 5.90
N ILE A 98 10.80 -1.80 6.34
CA ILE A 98 11.57 -2.07 7.57
C ILE A 98 12.72 -3.05 7.38
N CYS A 99 12.86 -3.66 6.19
CA CYS A 99 13.88 -4.67 5.94
C CYS A 99 14.67 -4.40 4.66
N SER A 100 14.70 -3.18 4.11
CA SER A 100 15.39 -2.86 2.86
C SER A 100 16.44 -1.76 2.98
N ASP A 101 17.45 -1.78 2.12
CA ASP A 101 18.42 -0.69 1.96
C ASP A 101 17.78 0.61 1.41
N PHE A 102 16.55 0.55 0.88
CA PHE A 102 15.85 1.71 0.32
C PHE A 102 15.23 2.60 1.41
N ASN A 103 14.58 1.98 2.39
CA ASN A 103 13.97 2.69 3.54
C ASN A 103 14.81 2.60 4.82
N GLY A 104 15.82 1.72 4.85
CA GLY A 104 16.59 1.38 6.02
C GLY A 104 16.14 0.05 6.65
N HIS A 105 17.11 -0.69 7.17
CA HIS A 105 16.84 -1.85 8.02
C HIS A 105 16.48 -1.38 9.42
N ILE A 106 15.41 -1.94 9.98
CA ILE A 106 15.01 -1.63 11.34
C ILE A 106 16.11 -2.04 12.33
N SER A 107 16.48 -1.11 13.21
CA SER A 107 17.48 -1.34 14.25
C SER A 107 16.90 -2.06 15.46
N LYS A 108 17.77 -2.63 16.29
CA LYS A 108 17.35 -3.21 17.58
C LYS A 108 16.72 -2.14 18.49
N GLU A 109 17.28 -0.94 18.49
CA GLU A 109 16.76 0.20 19.25
C GLU A 109 15.36 0.63 18.77
N ASP A 110 15.08 0.49 17.47
CA ASP A 110 13.74 0.74 16.94
C ASP A 110 12.76 -0.35 17.37
N LEU A 111 13.15 -1.63 17.34
CA LEU A 111 12.30 -2.72 17.85
C LEU A 111 11.99 -2.54 19.36
N GLU A 112 12.98 -2.10 20.15
CA GLU A 112 12.77 -1.72 21.55
C GLU A 112 11.82 -0.53 21.69
N ALA A 113 11.94 0.48 20.83
CA ALA A 113 11.01 1.61 20.80
C ALA A 113 9.58 1.18 20.44
N VAL A 114 9.41 0.25 19.49
CA VAL A 114 8.10 -0.35 19.16
C VAL A 114 7.51 -1.07 20.37
N ASN A 115 8.32 -1.80 21.15
CA ASN A 115 7.83 -2.42 22.38
C ASN A 115 7.40 -1.40 23.43
N SER A 116 8.11 -0.27 23.54
CA SER A 116 7.79 0.78 24.52
C SER A 116 6.49 1.52 24.21
N ASP A 117 6.16 1.68 22.92
CA ASP A 117 4.96 2.38 22.49
C ASP A 117 4.51 1.90 21.10
N PHE A 118 3.79 0.79 21.07
CA PHE A 118 3.25 0.19 19.84
C PHE A 118 2.28 1.14 19.12
N LYS A 119 1.64 2.08 19.84
CA LYS A 119 0.73 3.05 19.22
C LYS A 119 1.42 3.89 18.16
N LYS A 120 2.72 4.17 18.31
CA LYS A 120 3.50 5.01 17.39
C LYS A 120 3.73 4.35 16.03
N THR A 121 3.59 3.03 15.92
CA THR A 121 3.76 2.32 14.64
C THR A 121 2.48 2.33 13.81
N ILE A 122 1.31 2.46 14.45
CA ILE A 122 0.00 2.41 13.82
C ILE A 122 -0.27 3.73 13.08
N LEU A 123 -0.64 3.67 11.81
CA LEU A 123 -1.06 4.79 10.98
C LEU A 123 -2.27 5.53 11.59
N PRO A 124 -2.40 6.86 11.41
CA PRO A 124 -3.51 7.61 11.99
C PRO A 124 -4.88 7.14 11.48
N ARG A 125 -4.97 6.75 10.20
CA ARG A 125 -6.19 6.16 9.62
C ARG A 125 -6.56 4.85 10.32
N CYS A 126 -5.59 3.97 10.57
CA CYS A 126 -5.83 2.73 11.30
C CYS A 126 -6.23 2.98 12.75
N LEU A 127 -5.64 3.95 13.45
CA LEU A 127 -6.07 4.34 14.79
C LEU A 127 -7.55 4.77 14.80
N SER A 128 -8.00 5.53 13.81
CA SER A 128 -9.41 5.87 13.62
C SER A 128 -10.26 4.62 13.40
N THR A 129 -9.85 3.73 12.51
CA THR A 129 -10.55 2.46 12.25
C THR A 129 -10.67 1.57 13.48
N LEU A 130 -9.59 1.40 14.25
CA LEU A 130 -9.56 0.60 15.49
C LEU A 130 -10.64 1.05 16.48
N SER A 131 -10.85 2.37 16.59
CA SER A 131 -11.91 2.93 17.45
C SER A 131 -13.31 2.54 16.98
N LYS A 132 -13.56 2.54 15.66
CA LYS A 132 -14.85 2.16 15.05
C LYS A 132 -15.14 0.66 15.24
N ILE A 133 -14.10 -0.18 15.20
CA ILE A 133 -14.23 -1.63 15.31
C ILE A 133 -14.01 -2.17 16.72
N SER A 134 -13.87 -1.26 17.70
CA SER A 134 -13.72 -1.57 19.12
C SER A 134 -12.50 -2.44 19.45
N ILE A 135 -11.37 -2.32 18.74
CA ILE A 135 -10.13 -3.06 19.03
C ILE A 135 -9.15 -2.16 19.77
N THR A 136 -8.57 -2.63 20.88
CA THR A 136 -7.52 -1.90 21.59
C THR A 136 -6.15 -2.07 20.93
N ILE A 137 -5.21 -1.20 21.25
CA ILE A 137 -3.83 -1.27 20.72
C ILE A 137 -3.14 -2.56 21.17
N GLU A 138 -3.42 -3.00 22.39
CA GLU A 138 -2.90 -4.23 22.99
C GLU A 138 -3.50 -5.47 22.33
N GLU A 139 -4.81 -5.46 22.07
CA GLU A 139 -5.48 -6.52 21.30
C GLU A 139 -4.88 -6.62 19.90
N LEU A 140 -4.65 -5.48 19.22
CA LEU A 140 -4.00 -5.46 17.91
C LEU A 140 -2.59 -6.03 17.97
N LYS A 141 -1.77 -5.60 18.93
CA LYS A 141 -0.41 -6.15 19.11
C LYS A 141 -0.47 -7.67 19.33
N SER A 142 -1.38 -8.14 20.17
CA SER A 142 -1.55 -9.57 20.46
C SER A 142 -1.98 -10.37 19.22
N LEU A 143 -2.78 -9.80 18.30
CA LEU A 143 -3.18 -10.48 17.06
C LEU A 143 -2.00 -10.88 16.15
N TYR A 144 -0.87 -10.17 16.26
CA TYR A 144 0.34 -10.43 15.47
C TYR A 144 1.45 -11.10 16.27
N PHE A 145 1.66 -10.69 17.52
CA PHE A 145 2.80 -11.12 18.33
C PHE A 145 2.43 -12.12 19.44
N GLY A 146 1.14 -12.30 19.73
CA GLY A 146 0.70 -13.03 20.91
C GLY A 146 1.28 -12.39 22.18
N ASP A 147 1.89 -13.21 23.03
CA ASP A 147 2.59 -12.76 24.25
C ASP A 147 4.07 -12.41 23.99
N LYS A 148 4.56 -12.56 22.75
CA LYS A 148 5.96 -12.28 22.43
C LYS A 148 6.21 -10.78 22.28
N ALA A 149 7.43 -10.36 22.63
CA ALA A 149 7.92 -9.03 22.32
C ALA A 149 8.21 -8.86 20.82
N VAL A 150 8.21 -7.61 20.36
CA VAL A 150 8.69 -7.27 19.00
C VAL A 150 10.22 -7.36 19.02
N SER A 151 10.80 -8.25 18.23
CA SER A 151 12.24 -8.54 18.22
C SER A 151 12.67 -9.04 16.85
N GLU A 152 13.96 -9.30 16.67
CA GLU A 152 14.47 -9.94 15.46
C GLU A 152 13.82 -11.32 15.22
N GLU A 153 13.51 -12.07 16.28
CA GLU A 153 12.81 -13.37 16.18
C GLU A 153 11.38 -13.21 15.64
N THR A 154 10.70 -12.11 16.01
CA THR A 154 9.32 -11.83 15.58
C THR A 154 9.25 -10.81 14.45
N LEU A 155 10.37 -10.59 13.73
CA LEU A 155 10.44 -9.59 12.67
C LEU A 155 9.41 -9.85 11.56
N ILE A 156 9.17 -11.12 11.22
CA ILE A 156 8.15 -11.48 10.23
C ILE A 156 6.72 -11.12 10.70
N ASN A 157 6.43 -11.21 12.00
CA ASN A 157 5.16 -10.77 12.56
C ASN A 157 5.00 -9.26 12.42
N TYR A 158 6.09 -8.51 12.59
CA TYR A 158 6.08 -7.06 12.39
C TYR A 158 5.90 -6.68 10.92
N VAL A 159 6.62 -7.35 10.01
CA VAL A 159 6.43 -7.23 8.56
C VAL A 159 4.99 -7.53 8.15
N ASN A 160 4.38 -8.56 8.75
CA ASN A 160 2.98 -8.89 8.51
C ASN A 160 2.07 -7.74 8.96
N PHE A 161 2.24 -7.24 10.18
CA PHE A 161 1.48 -6.08 10.67
C PHE A 161 1.57 -4.89 9.71
N ILE A 162 2.78 -4.53 9.28
CA ILE A 162 3.00 -3.41 8.35
C ILE A 162 2.33 -3.69 7.00
N SER A 163 2.45 -4.91 6.46
CA SER A 163 1.79 -5.31 5.20
C SER A 163 0.26 -5.13 5.24
N ASP A 164 -0.36 -5.55 6.35
CA ASP A 164 -1.82 -5.50 6.49
C ASP A 164 -2.32 -4.07 6.66
N GLU A 165 -1.63 -3.26 7.44
CA GLU A 165 -1.96 -1.86 7.68
C GLU A 165 -1.78 -1.01 6.42
N PHE A 166 -0.68 -1.18 5.68
CA PHE A 166 -0.39 -0.33 4.52
C PHE A 166 -1.11 -0.77 3.25
N VAL A 167 -1.29 -2.06 3.04
CA VAL A 167 -1.71 -2.60 1.73
C VAL A 167 -2.90 -3.53 1.85
N CYS A 168 -2.77 -4.66 2.55
CA CYS A 168 -3.72 -5.76 2.41
C CYS A 168 -5.13 -5.38 2.87
N ARG A 169 -5.28 -4.69 4.03
CA ARG A 169 -6.61 -4.27 4.51
C ARG A 169 -7.32 -3.35 3.53
N SER A 170 -6.61 -2.35 3.01
CA SER A 170 -7.17 -1.37 2.07
C SER A 170 -7.62 -2.03 0.77
N ILE A 171 -6.83 -2.97 0.22
CA ILE A 171 -7.22 -3.72 -0.98
C ILE A 171 -8.46 -4.58 -0.70
N MET A 172 -8.49 -5.29 0.43
CA MET A 172 -9.64 -6.13 0.78
C MET A 172 -10.90 -5.31 1.07
N GLU A 173 -10.78 -4.10 1.62
CA GLU A 173 -11.88 -3.14 1.77
C GLU A 173 -12.46 -2.75 0.40
N VAL A 174 -11.61 -2.45 -0.59
CA VAL A 174 -12.06 -2.16 -1.96
C VAL A 174 -12.73 -3.39 -2.61
N VAL A 175 -12.15 -4.59 -2.46
CA VAL A 175 -12.76 -5.83 -2.95
C VAL A 175 -14.16 -6.01 -2.34
N ASP A 176 -14.31 -5.82 -1.03
CA ASP A 176 -15.59 -5.92 -0.34
C ASP A 176 -16.62 -4.91 -0.85
N ILE A 177 -16.22 -3.65 -1.02
CA ILE A 177 -17.12 -2.60 -1.51
C ILE A 177 -17.58 -2.91 -2.93
N GLN A 178 -16.63 -3.16 -3.84
CA GLN A 178 -16.96 -3.34 -5.27
C GLN A 178 -17.77 -4.61 -5.50
N THR A 179 -17.45 -5.71 -4.82
CA THR A 179 -18.22 -6.95 -4.96
C THR A 179 -19.65 -6.84 -4.43
N LYS A 180 -19.87 -6.09 -3.34
CA LYS A 180 -21.22 -5.83 -2.81
C LYS A 180 -22.05 -4.90 -3.70
N LEU A 181 -21.41 -3.88 -4.29
CA LEU A 181 -22.11 -2.91 -5.13
C LEU A 181 -22.45 -3.47 -6.52
N ASN A 182 -21.66 -4.43 -7.03
CA ASN A 182 -21.77 -4.92 -8.40
C ASN A 182 -23.00 -5.79 -8.72
N ASN A 183 -23.97 -5.98 -7.82
CA ASN A 183 -25.36 -6.47 -8.03
C ASN A 183 -25.66 -7.26 -9.34
N ASN A 184 -24.88 -8.29 -9.65
CA ASN A 184 -25.00 -9.14 -10.85
C ASN A 184 -24.84 -8.45 -12.22
N ASP A 185 -24.27 -7.24 -12.27
CA ASP A 185 -24.05 -6.44 -13.48
C ASP A 185 -22.82 -6.89 -14.30
N ASN A 186 -22.31 -8.11 -14.02
CA ASN A 186 -21.18 -8.76 -14.69
C ASN A 186 -19.83 -8.02 -14.66
N LYS A 187 -19.65 -7.08 -13.73
CA LYS A 187 -18.38 -6.36 -13.53
C LYS A 187 -17.44 -7.19 -12.65
N ALA A 188 -16.57 -7.93 -13.31
CA ALA A 188 -15.65 -8.84 -12.65
C ALA A 188 -14.58 -8.10 -11.84
N THR A 189 -14.43 -8.47 -10.57
CA THR A 189 -13.28 -8.11 -9.73
C THR A 189 -12.36 -9.30 -9.64
N TYR A 190 -11.12 -9.17 -10.09
CA TYR A 190 -10.07 -10.17 -10.02
C TYR A 190 -9.08 -9.80 -8.91
N LEU A 191 -8.72 -10.78 -8.08
CA LEU A 191 -7.76 -10.63 -7.01
C LEU A 191 -6.58 -11.58 -7.25
N TYR A 192 -5.34 -11.10 -7.06
CA TYR A 192 -4.15 -11.96 -7.01
C TYR A 192 -3.31 -11.71 -5.76
N GLN A 193 -2.51 -12.72 -5.43
CA GLN A 193 -1.33 -12.56 -4.58
C GLN A 193 -0.11 -12.99 -5.37
N PHE A 194 0.89 -12.13 -5.50
CA PHE A 194 2.14 -12.49 -6.17
C PHE A 194 3.12 -13.06 -5.13
N SER A 195 3.53 -14.31 -5.33
CA SER A 195 4.39 -15.06 -4.41
C SER A 195 5.55 -15.77 -5.11
N TYR A 196 5.78 -15.49 -6.39
CA TYR A 196 6.89 -16.08 -7.15
C TYR A 196 8.23 -15.54 -6.64
N GLU A 197 9.07 -16.45 -6.15
CA GLU A 197 10.42 -16.11 -5.72
C GLU A 197 11.45 -16.51 -6.78
N SER A 198 12.14 -15.50 -7.31
CA SER A 198 13.23 -15.71 -8.24
C SER A 198 14.53 -16.01 -7.52
N GLU A 199 15.17 -17.14 -7.85
CA GLU A 199 16.51 -17.50 -7.39
C GLU A 199 17.57 -16.43 -7.75
N ASN A 200 17.33 -15.66 -8.80
CA ASN A 200 18.27 -14.68 -9.34
C ASN A 200 17.80 -13.22 -9.26
N ASN A 201 16.83 -12.87 -8.41
CA ASN A 201 16.14 -11.58 -8.51
C ASN A 201 17.12 -10.39 -8.40
N PRO A 202 17.35 -9.63 -9.49
CA PRO A 202 18.23 -8.47 -9.48
C PRO A 202 17.77 -7.40 -8.50
N LEU A 203 16.46 -7.21 -8.36
CA LEU A 203 15.90 -6.24 -7.42
C LEU A 203 16.20 -6.60 -5.97
N ARG A 204 16.09 -7.88 -5.57
CA ARG A 204 16.50 -8.30 -4.22
C ARG A 204 17.98 -8.06 -3.95
N LYS A 205 18.85 -8.25 -4.95
CA LYS A 205 20.29 -7.94 -4.79
C LYS A 205 20.57 -6.45 -4.62
N ILE A 206 19.75 -5.59 -5.24
CA ILE A 206 19.88 -4.12 -5.17
C ILE A 206 19.27 -3.57 -3.89
N VAL A 207 18.06 -4.03 -3.54
CA VAL A 207 17.25 -3.55 -2.41
C VAL A 207 17.63 -4.27 -1.09
N LYS A 208 18.34 -5.40 -1.18
CA LYS A 208 18.83 -6.26 -0.08
C LYS A 208 17.81 -6.52 1.02
N VAL A 209 16.61 -6.96 0.63
CA VAL A 209 15.58 -7.29 1.61
C VAL A 209 16.01 -8.49 2.45
N GLN A 210 16.08 -8.32 3.78
CA GLN A 210 16.47 -9.36 4.73
C GLN A 210 15.26 -9.90 5.50
N THR A 211 14.41 -10.68 4.83
CA THR A 211 13.28 -11.38 5.46
C THR A 211 13.30 -12.87 5.07
N PRO A 212 12.59 -13.75 5.81
CA PRO A 212 12.31 -15.09 5.34
C PRO A 212 11.70 -15.05 3.92
N GLU A 213 12.00 -16.09 3.13
CA GLU A 213 11.51 -16.38 1.78
C GLU A 213 10.08 -15.87 1.53
N SER A 214 9.95 -14.66 0.95
CA SER A 214 8.66 -14.05 0.56
C SER A 214 8.86 -12.78 -0.28
N VAL A 215 7.94 -12.46 -1.19
CA VAL A 215 8.10 -11.37 -2.17
C VAL A 215 7.75 -10.00 -1.59
N THR A 216 8.68 -9.03 -1.65
CA THR A 216 8.46 -7.66 -1.13
C THR A 216 7.59 -6.81 -2.05
N HIS A 217 7.18 -5.64 -1.57
CA HIS A 217 6.45 -4.64 -2.34
C HIS A 217 7.20 -4.28 -3.63
N SER A 218 6.46 -4.17 -4.74
CA SER A 218 6.97 -3.78 -6.07
C SER A 218 7.91 -4.78 -6.76
N GLU A 219 8.24 -5.93 -6.17
CA GLU A 219 9.09 -6.95 -6.84
C GLU A 219 8.44 -7.48 -8.12
N GLU A 220 7.10 -7.60 -8.17
CA GLU A 220 6.36 -8.08 -9.33
C GLU A 220 6.50 -7.14 -10.55
N LEU A 221 6.81 -5.85 -10.32
CA LEU A 221 6.96 -4.88 -11.40
C LEU A 221 8.15 -5.18 -12.32
N ALA A 222 9.18 -5.88 -11.83
CA ALA A 222 10.29 -6.34 -12.68
C ALA A 222 9.87 -7.40 -13.71
N TYR A 223 8.69 -8.02 -13.53
CA TYR A 223 8.13 -8.99 -14.47
C TYR A 223 7.15 -8.34 -15.46
N LEU A 224 6.71 -7.11 -15.20
CA LEU A 224 5.88 -6.30 -16.13
C LEU A 224 6.71 -5.31 -16.94
N PHE A 225 7.73 -4.73 -16.32
CA PHE A 225 8.54 -3.66 -16.89
C PHE A 225 10.02 -4.02 -16.82
N HIS A 226 10.80 -3.49 -17.75
CA HIS A 226 12.24 -3.55 -17.68
C HIS A 226 12.76 -2.34 -16.87
N PRO A 227 13.12 -2.49 -15.58
CA PRO A 227 13.41 -1.37 -14.70
C PRO A 227 14.71 -0.66 -15.09
N TYR A 228 14.72 0.67 -15.00
CA TYR A 228 15.87 1.48 -15.38
C TYR A 228 17.15 1.14 -14.59
N MET A 229 17.03 0.76 -13.32
CA MET A 229 18.19 0.34 -12.50
C MET A 229 18.87 -0.91 -13.04
N ILE A 230 18.09 -1.91 -13.49
CA ILE A 230 18.62 -3.14 -14.08
C ILE A 230 19.45 -2.81 -15.33
N ARG A 231 18.92 -1.91 -16.18
CA ARG A 231 19.62 -1.39 -17.36
C ARG A 231 20.95 -0.70 -17.00
N ASN A 232 20.95 0.17 -16.00
CA ASN A 232 22.13 0.97 -15.66
C ASN A 232 23.24 0.18 -14.97
N LEU A 233 22.88 -0.82 -14.16
CA LEU A 233 23.85 -1.67 -13.47
C LEU A 233 24.43 -2.78 -14.38
N GLY A 234 24.05 -2.81 -15.65
CA GLY A 234 24.51 -3.81 -16.62
C GLY A 234 24.04 -5.23 -16.28
N LEU A 235 22.97 -5.37 -15.49
CA LEU A 235 22.42 -6.66 -15.13
C LEU A 235 21.69 -7.25 -16.35
N SER A 236 22.02 -8.48 -16.69
CA SER A 236 21.44 -9.17 -17.84
C SER A 236 19.95 -9.45 -17.63
N ALA A 237 19.16 -9.36 -18.69
CA ALA A 237 17.80 -9.88 -18.68
C ALA A 237 17.81 -11.38 -18.35
N PRO A 238 16.72 -11.92 -17.78
CA PRO A 238 16.61 -13.36 -17.55
C PRO A 238 16.86 -14.15 -18.84
N ALA A 239 17.51 -15.31 -18.70
CA ALA A 239 17.76 -16.19 -19.84
C ALA A 239 16.43 -16.66 -20.44
N VAL A 240 16.39 -16.81 -21.77
CA VAL A 240 15.26 -17.43 -22.45
C VAL A 240 15.03 -18.82 -21.83
N ASP A 241 13.76 -19.17 -21.63
CA ASP A 241 13.30 -20.41 -20.97
C ASP A 241 13.56 -20.56 -19.46
N SER A 242 14.20 -19.58 -18.82
CA SER A 242 14.25 -19.53 -17.34
C SER A 242 12.86 -19.38 -16.72
N GLU A 243 12.69 -19.79 -15.46
CA GLU A 243 11.44 -19.55 -14.72
C GLU A 243 11.08 -18.06 -14.64
N ASP A 244 12.09 -17.19 -14.51
CA ASP A 244 11.90 -15.74 -14.54
C ASP A 244 11.36 -15.25 -15.88
N TYR A 245 11.87 -15.78 -16.99
CA TYR A 245 11.38 -15.45 -18.33
C TYR A 245 9.95 -15.96 -18.56
N LYS A 246 9.64 -17.17 -18.07
CA LYS A 246 8.27 -17.70 -18.08
C LYS A 246 7.33 -16.85 -17.24
N MET A 247 7.77 -16.37 -16.08
CA MET A 247 6.98 -15.47 -15.23
C MET A 247 6.75 -14.11 -15.91
N ILE A 248 7.76 -13.53 -16.57
CA ILE A 248 7.58 -12.32 -17.40
C ILE A 248 6.46 -12.54 -18.44
N ASN A 249 6.52 -13.64 -19.19
CA ASN A 249 5.50 -13.94 -20.20
C ASN A 249 4.12 -14.17 -19.58
N CYS A 250 4.05 -14.89 -18.46
CA CYS A 250 2.81 -15.16 -17.74
C CYS A 250 2.14 -13.85 -17.27
N LEU A 251 2.90 -13.01 -16.57
CA LEU A 251 2.40 -11.77 -15.98
C LEU A 251 2.01 -10.75 -17.07
N THR A 252 2.87 -10.54 -18.06
CA THR A 252 2.56 -9.63 -19.17
C THR A 252 1.36 -10.11 -20.00
N GLN A 253 1.21 -11.42 -20.22
CA GLN A 253 0.03 -11.97 -20.88
C GLN A 253 -1.24 -11.71 -20.08
N MET A 254 -1.27 -12.02 -18.78
CA MET A 254 -2.45 -11.79 -17.94
C MET A 254 -2.88 -10.32 -17.90
N TRP A 255 -1.93 -9.38 -17.76
CA TRP A 255 -2.23 -7.95 -17.71
C TRP A 255 -2.71 -7.43 -19.08
N THR A 256 -2.10 -7.89 -20.18
CA THR A 256 -2.52 -7.47 -21.53
C THR A 256 -3.85 -8.06 -21.95
N ASP A 257 -4.16 -9.30 -21.54
CA ASP A 257 -5.46 -9.92 -21.77
C ASP A 257 -6.57 -9.24 -20.97
N PHE A 258 -6.30 -8.89 -19.70
CA PHE A 258 -7.22 -8.09 -18.92
C PHE A 258 -7.48 -6.72 -19.56
N ALA A 259 -6.42 -6.02 -20.01
CA ALA A 259 -6.57 -4.73 -20.68
C ALA A 259 -7.39 -4.83 -21.99
N LYS A 260 -7.27 -5.92 -22.75
CA LYS A 260 -8.00 -6.14 -24.00
C LYS A 260 -9.45 -6.57 -23.80
N THR A 261 -9.71 -7.39 -22.78
CA THR A 261 -10.95 -8.18 -22.70
C THR A 261 -11.73 -7.99 -21.40
N GLY A 262 -11.11 -7.40 -20.38
CA GLY A 262 -11.66 -7.36 -19.01
C GLY A 262 -11.54 -8.68 -18.25
N ASN A 263 -10.92 -9.73 -18.81
CA ASN A 263 -10.62 -11.01 -18.18
C ASN A 263 -9.10 -11.30 -18.30
N PRO A 264 -8.36 -11.58 -17.21
CA PRO A 264 -6.92 -11.82 -17.28
C PRO A 264 -6.54 -13.19 -17.85
N THR A 265 -7.47 -14.13 -18.00
CA THR A 265 -7.20 -15.47 -18.56
C THR A 265 -8.33 -15.94 -19.50
N PRO A 266 -8.67 -15.19 -20.56
CA PRO A 266 -9.89 -15.41 -21.34
C PRO A 266 -9.91 -16.77 -22.06
N THR A 267 -8.74 -17.33 -22.39
CA THR A 267 -8.62 -18.61 -23.10
C THR A 267 -8.73 -19.81 -22.16
N THR A 268 -8.14 -19.73 -20.97
CA THR A 268 -8.05 -20.87 -20.04
C THR A 268 -9.10 -20.82 -18.93
N ASN A 269 -9.67 -19.65 -18.66
CA ASN A 269 -10.54 -19.37 -17.50
C ASN A 269 -9.93 -19.81 -16.15
N LEU A 270 -8.59 -19.80 -16.06
CA LEU A 270 -7.87 -20.19 -14.85
C LEU A 270 -8.15 -19.21 -13.69
N TRP A 271 -8.17 -17.91 -13.99
CA TRP A 271 -8.36 -16.86 -13.02
C TRP A 271 -9.83 -16.48 -12.93
N LEU A 272 -10.51 -16.96 -11.88
CA LEU A 272 -11.90 -16.65 -11.61
C LEU A 272 -12.02 -15.31 -10.87
N SER A 273 -13.07 -14.55 -11.18
CA SER A 273 -13.42 -13.33 -10.45
C SER A 273 -13.95 -13.66 -9.06
N VAL A 274 -13.87 -12.70 -8.13
CA VAL A 274 -14.39 -12.83 -6.77
C VAL A 274 -15.91 -12.93 -6.82
N THR A 275 -16.47 -14.06 -6.36
CA THR A 275 -17.89 -14.40 -6.55
C THR A 275 -18.70 -14.59 -5.26
N ASP A 276 -18.06 -14.79 -4.10
CA ASP A 276 -18.72 -15.21 -2.85
C ASP A 276 -18.25 -14.39 -1.62
N SER A 277 -18.02 -13.08 -1.83
CA SER A 277 -17.55 -12.19 -0.76
C SER A 277 -18.59 -12.02 0.36
N GLU A 278 -19.88 -12.20 0.06
CA GLU A 278 -20.97 -12.14 1.05
C GLU A 278 -20.86 -13.27 2.09
N SER A 279 -20.49 -14.49 1.68
CA SER A 279 -20.19 -15.56 2.65
C SER A 279 -18.80 -15.43 3.29
N GLY A 280 -18.05 -14.39 2.92
CA GLY A 280 -16.72 -14.10 3.42
C GLY A 280 -15.62 -14.93 2.77
N LYS A 281 -15.82 -15.41 1.54
CA LYS A 281 -14.79 -16.11 0.76
C LYS A 281 -14.31 -15.23 -0.39
N TYR A 282 -13.00 -15.13 -0.55
CA TYR A 282 -12.39 -14.40 -1.65
C TYR A 282 -11.45 -15.33 -2.39
N ASN A 283 -11.89 -15.83 -3.53
CA ASN A 283 -10.99 -16.53 -4.43
C ASN A 283 -9.98 -15.53 -5.02
N TYR A 284 -8.73 -15.95 -5.08
CA TYR A 284 -7.65 -15.17 -5.67
C TYR A 284 -6.70 -16.09 -6.41
N LEU A 285 -6.00 -15.56 -7.42
CA LEU A 285 -4.92 -16.28 -8.07
C LEU A 285 -3.62 -16.08 -7.29
N ASN A 286 -3.06 -17.16 -6.76
CA ASN A 286 -1.70 -17.15 -6.24
C ASN A 286 -0.74 -17.28 -7.42
N ILE A 287 -0.07 -16.20 -7.79
CA ILE A 287 0.86 -16.16 -8.91
C ILE A 287 2.23 -16.63 -8.42
N ASP A 288 2.60 -17.82 -8.90
CA ASP A 288 3.85 -18.53 -8.63
C ASP A 288 4.16 -19.44 -9.83
N THR A 289 5.29 -20.15 -9.79
CA THR A 289 5.72 -21.19 -10.75
C THR A 289 4.56 -22.15 -11.07
N ASN A 290 3.82 -22.57 -10.04
CA ASN A 290 2.59 -23.34 -10.16
C ASN A 290 1.39 -22.50 -9.71
N SER A 291 0.99 -21.56 -10.56
CA SER A 291 -0.13 -20.64 -10.25
C SER A 291 -1.44 -21.39 -10.04
N GLN A 292 -2.13 -21.09 -8.93
CA GLN A 292 -3.35 -21.78 -8.51
C GLN A 292 -4.36 -20.83 -7.87
N ILE A 293 -5.65 -21.13 -8.03
CA ILE A 293 -6.70 -20.45 -7.28
C ILE A 293 -6.64 -20.89 -5.81
N LYS A 294 -6.54 -19.92 -4.91
CA LYS A 294 -6.66 -20.07 -3.47
C LYS A 294 -7.84 -19.25 -2.96
N VAL A 295 -8.19 -19.42 -1.68
CA VAL A 295 -9.34 -18.74 -1.08
C VAL A 295 -8.93 -18.13 0.25
N PHE A 296 -9.06 -16.80 0.35
CA PHE A 296 -9.03 -16.12 1.65
C PHE A 296 -10.39 -16.24 2.34
N ARG A 297 -10.37 -16.40 3.66
CA ARG A 297 -11.59 -16.54 4.47
C ARG A 297 -11.67 -15.48 5.56
N LYS A 298 -12.77 -14.73 5.57
CA LYS A 298 -13.06 -13.75 6.62
C LYS A 298 -12.94 -14.38 8.01
N GLY A 299 -12.21 -13.72 8.89
CA GLY A 299 -11.93 -14.14 10.27
C GLY A 299 -10.89 -15.25 10.40
N GLU A 300 -10.27 -15.70 9.31
CA GLU A 300 -9.09 -16.56 9.33
C GLU A 300 -7.83 -15.77 8.94
N GLU A 301 -7.99 -14.78 8.07
CA GLU A 301 -6.86 -13.95 7.63
C GLU A 301 -6.40 -12.92 8.68
N ARG A 302 -5.09 -12.68 8.69
CA ARG A 302 -4.40 -11.73 9.57
C ARG A 302 -4.90 -10.29 9.42
N TRP A 303 -5.26 -9.88 8.22
CA TRP A 303 -5.82 -8.55 7.96
C TRP A 303 -7.23 -8.37 8.54
N ASP A 304 -7.97 -9.42 8.96
CA ASP A 304 -9.37 -9.34 9.42
C ASP A 304 -9.46 -9.07 10.92
N TRP A 305 -8.99 -7.90 11.36
CA TRP A 305 -8.88 -7.57 12.78
C TRP A 305 -10.22 -7.71 13.50
N GLU A 306 -11.30 -7.23 12.87
CA GLU A 306 -12.66 -7.22 13.40
C GLU A 306 -13.13 -8.63 13.79
N LYS A 307 -12.98 -9.60 12.88
CA LYS A 307 -13.48 -10.96 13.12
C LYS A 307 -12.50 -11.83 13.90
N LYS A 308 -11.20 -11.61 13.75
CA LYS A 308 -10.16 -12.37 14.47
C LYS A 308 -10.24 -12.13 15.98
N LYS A 309 -10.59 -10.91 16.41
CA LYS A 309 -10.91 -10.60 17.81
C LYS A 309 -12.02 -11.48 18.38
N ASN A 310 -13.10 -11.72 17.64
CA ASN A 310 -14.23 -12.52 18.13
C ASN A 310 -13.86 -14.00 18.36
N LYS A 311 -12.79 -14.50 17.72
CA LYS A 311 -12.25 -15.84 17.97
C LYS A 311 -11.36 -15.89 19.20
N LEU A 312 -10.58 -14.84 19.49
CA LEU A 312 -9.73 -14.77 20.69
C LEU A 312 -10.52 -14.68 22.01
N ARG A 313 -11.80 -14.27 21.95
CA ARG A 313 -12.71 -14.19 23.10
C ARG A 313 -13.51 -15.47 23.37
N ARG A 314 -13.37 -16.50 22.53
CA ARG A 314 -14.01 -17.82 22.70
C ARG A 314 -12.98 -18.83 23.19
#